data_AF-A0A2H0VQA2-F1
#
_entry.id   AF-A0A2H0VQA2-F1
#
_cell.length_a   1.000
_cell.length_b   1.000
_cell.length_c   1.000
_cell.angle_alpha   90.00
_cell.angle_beta   90.00
_cell.angle_gamma   90.00
#
_symmetry.space_group_name_H-M   'P 1'
#
loop_
_entity.id
_entity.type
_entity.pdbx_description
1 polymer ?
#
loop_
_entity_poly.entity_id
_entity_poly.type
_entity_poly.pdbx_seq_one_letter_code
_entity_poly.pdbx_strand_id
1 'polypeptide(L)'
;MVKYNDPLSFFRHLQSASPDHFCRSYLVIVPDDFDRQKIKKKIISIFSSKKIEVKFFSGEEADPQDIISDLTNPSLFSEEPLIVVDYFEKLKDKTVLKKLIPSMSWGHFIFLCSSKTGLQGIDKTVEKHGIVFDFSTEKPWVKKERIEKSLLHLAKKESVAFPKEVVEYLFARMQGDPSLLEQEVKKLLVYIGDKKNITLDDVHAVGAMAKEASLWQEAEKMVWEQKRAVHKIFESSHFFSLIAALRFQLSLGKKLCFYTEQNISFSELQKLFPKMWPKALEKRKAQAKDLGLSFFDKGISYLYEIELFSKDGVQHHLLLLDYFLARLCI
;
A
#
# COMPACT_ATOMS: atom_id res chain seq x y z
N MET A 1 20.66 -21.78 12.45
CA MET A 1 19.83 -20.57 12.56
C MET A 1 19.30 -20.24 11.18
N VAL A 2 17.98 -20.10 11.03
CA VAL A 2 17.37 -20.04 9.69
C VAL A 2 16.62 -18.72 9.53
N LYS A 3 17.16 -17.88 8.65
CA LYS A 3 16.56 -16.62 8.23
C LYS A 3 16.15 -16.74 6.77
N TYR A 4 14.91 -16.39 6.47
CA TYR A 4 14.37 -16.38 5.12
C TYR A 4 14.17 -14.95 4.66
N ASN A 5 14.51 -14.68 3.41
CA ASN A 5 14.24 -13.40 2.75
C ASN A 5 13.29 -13.55 1.55
N ASP A 6 12.90 -14.79 1.23
CA ASP A 6 11.99 -15.09 0.14
C ASP A 6 10.78 -15.92 0.65
N PRO A 7 9.56 -15.62 0.20
CA PRO A 7 8.36 -16.34 0.65
C PRO A 7 8.39 -17.84 0.32
N LEU A 8 8.96 -18.24 -0.82
CA LEU A 8 8.90 -19.62 -1.29
C LEU A 8 9.66 -20.57 -0.36
N SER A 9 10.90 -20.23 -0.01
CA SER A 9 11.72 -20.99 0.92
C SER A 9 11.11 -21.02 2.32
N PHE A 10 10.57 -19.89 2.78
CA PHE A 10 9.89 -19.82 4.08
C PHE A 10 8.67 -20.76 4.14
N PHE A 11 7.81 -20.74 3.12
CA PHE A 11 6.65 -21.63 3.09
C PHE A 11 7.01 -23.10 2.88
N ARG A 12 8.04 -23.41 2.09
CA ARG A 12 8.55 -24.79 1.97
C ARG A 12 9.03 -25.32 3.32
N HIS A 13 9.73 -24.47 4.08
CA HIS A 13 10.14 -24.82 5.43
C HIS A 13 8.94 -25.10 6.34
N LEU A 14 7.97 -24.18 6.40
CA LEU A 14 6.75 -24.38 7.19
C LEU A 14 6.00 -25.66 6.80
N GLN A 15 5.93 -25.96 5.50
CA GLN A 15 5.31 -27.19 5.01
C GLN A 15 6.11 -28.44 5.41
N SER A 16 7.44 -28.40 5.34
CA SER A 16 8.28 -29.53 5.77
C SER A 16 8.28 -29.75 7.28
N ALA A 17 8.04 -28.68 8.06
CA ALA A 17 7.90 -28.73 9.50
C ALA A 17 6.49 -29.18 9.94
N SER A 18 5.52 -29.10 9.04
CA SER A 18 4.15 -29.52 9.33
C SER A 18 4.04 -31.05 9.33
N PRO A 19 3.27 -31.65 10.26
CA PRO A 19 2.52 -31.00 11.35
C PRO A 19 3.26 -30.95 12.71
N ASP A 20 4.40 -31.64 12.86
CA ASP A 20 4.94 -32.00 14.20
C ASP A 20 6.23 -31.27 14.61
N HIS A 21 6.83 -30.49 13.71
CA HIS A 21 8.16 -29.92 13.91
C HIS A 21 8.18 -28.38 13.78
N PHE A 22 7.05 -27.72 14.04
CA PHE A 22 6.99 -26.27 14.05
C PHE A 22 7.91 -25.68 15.13
N CYS A 23 8.59 -24.60 14.80
CA CYS A 23 9.31 -23.80 15.77
C CYS A 23 8.33 -23.09 16.72
N ARG A 24 8.82 -22.79 17.92
CA ARG A 24 8.05 -22.13 18.97
C ARG A 24 7.79 -20.65 18.69
N SER A 25 8.68 -19.99 17.96
CA SER A 25 8.52 -18.58 17.61
C SER A 25 8.86 -18.30 16.15
N TYR A 26 8.02 -17.50 15.51
CA TYR A 26 8.20 -16.99 14.16
C TYR A 26 8.09 -15.46 14.18
N LEU A 27 9.10 -14.78 13.63
CA LEU A 27 9.06 -13.36 13.38
C LEU A 27 8.93 -13.12 11.88
N VAL A 28 7.86 -12.48 11.46
CA VAL A 28 7.50 -12.27 10.06
C VAL A 28 7.41 -10.77 9.79
N ILE A 29 8.38 -10.23 9.06
CA ILE A 29 8.49 -8.80 8.77
C ILE A 29 8.10 -8.57 7.32
N VAL A 30 6.95 -7.94 7.10
CA VAL A 30 6.37 -7.71 5.78
C VAL A 30 5.83 -6.28 5.76
N PRO A 31 6.48 -5.33 5.06
CA PRO A 31 6.06 -3.93 5.10
C PRO A 31 4.67 -3.66 4.53
N ASP A 32 4.39 -4.26 3.38
CA ASP A 32 3.11 -4.12 2.67
C ASP A 32 1.99 -4.86 3.41
N ASP A 33 0.91 -4.17 3.75
CA ASP A 33 -0.20 -4.77 4.53
C ASP A 33 -0.90 -5.88 3.76
N PHE A 34 -1.13 -5.70 2.46
CA PHE A 34 -1.82 -6.69 1.64
C PHE A 34 -1.01 -8.00 1.54
N ASP A 35 0.30 -7.91 1.29
CA ASP A 35 1.18 -9.07 1.31
C ASP A 35 1.23 -9.70 2.73
N ARG A 36 1.26 -8.89 3.80
CA ARG A 36 1.28 -9.38 5.19
C ARG A 36 0.02 -10.17 5.52
N GLN A 37 -1.16 -9.66 5.15
CA GLN A 37 -2.44 -10.36 5.37
C GLN A 37 -2.52 -11.67 4.57
N LYS A 38 -1.99 -11.72 3.35
CA LYS A 38 -1.88 -12.98 2.59
C LYS A 38 -0.95 -13.98 3.25
N ILE A 39 0.22 -13.52 3.68
CA ILE A 39 1.20 -14.36 4.37
C ILE A 39 0.61 -14.90 5.66
N LYS A 40 -0.03 -14.05 6.47
CA LYS A 40 -0.78 -14.42 7.67
C LYS A 40 -1.78 -15.54 7.39
N LYS A 41 -2.68 -15.35 6.42
CA LYS A 41 -3.68 -16.36 6.03
C LYS A 41 -3.03 -17.70 5.64
N LYS A 42 -1.93 -17.66 4.89
CA LYS A 42 -1.23 -18.86 4.45
C LYS A 42 -0.48 -19.56 5.58
N ILE A 43 0.12 -18.83 6.52
CA ILE A 43 0.73 -19.45 7.70
C ILE A 43 -0.37 -20.11 8.54
N ILE A 44 -1.47 -19.41 8.83
CA ILE A 44 -2.58 -19.95 9.61
C ILE A 44 -3.12 -21.22 8.96
N SER A 45 -3.34 -21.24 7.64
CA SER A 45 -3.84 -22.45 6.96
C SER A 45 -2.92 -23.67 7.11
N ILE A 46 -1.61 -23.46 7.26
CA ILE A 46 -0.65 -24.55 7.49
C ILE A 46 -0.78 -25.07 8.93
N PHE A 47 -0.92 -24.18 9.92
CA PHE A 47 -1.10 -24.53 11.33
C PHE A 47 -2.48 -25.14 11.63
N SER A 48 -3.55 -24.68 10.96
CA SER A 48 -4.92 -25.16 11.18
C SER A 48 -5.13 -26.63 10.80
N SER A 49 -4.18 -27.27 10.13
CA SER A 49 -4.18 -28.72 9.89
C SER A 49 -4.25 -29.56 11.19
N LYS A 50 -3.90 -28.98 12.35
CA LYS A 50 -3.84 -29.66 13.66
C LYS A 50 -4.98 -29.39 14.65
N LYS A 51 -6.11 -28.77 14.24
CA LYS A 51 -7.13 -28.26 15.20
C LYS A 51 -6.52 -27.36 16.30
N ILE A 52 -5.41 -26.68 16.00
CA ILE A 52 -4.79 -25.73 16.91
C ILE A 52 -5.72 -24.55 17.12
N GLU A 53 -5.94 -24.19 18.39
CA GLU A 53 -6.64 -22.96 18.75
C GLU A 53 -5.78 -21.76 18.36
N VAL A 54 -6.30 -20.92 17.48
CA VAL A 54 -5.61 -19.72 17.01
C VAL A 54 -6.23 -18.49 17.67
N LYS A 55 -5.42 -17.74 18.41
CA LYS A 55 -5.81 -16.48 19.04
C LYS A 55 -5.12 -15.31 18.36
N PHE A 56 -5.88 -14.24 18.13
CA PHE A 56 -5.41 -13.07 17.38
C PHE A 56 -5.35 -11.84 18.26
N PHE A 57 -4.23 -11.13 18.16
CA PHE A 57 -4.00 -9.87 18.84
C PHE A 57 -3.52 -8.81 17.85
N SER A 58 -3.90 -7.56 18.09
CA SER A 58 -3.29 -6.39 17.46
C SER A 58 -2.32 -5.75 18.43
N GLY A 59 -1.07 -5.56 18.04
CA GLY A 59 -0.06 -4.89 18.86
C GLY A 59 -0.39 -3.42 19.17
N GLU A 60 -1.36 -2.82 18.48
CA GLU A 60 -1.83 -1.46 18.78
C GLU A 60 -2.70 -1.40 20.04
N GLU A 61 -3.46 -2.47 20.29
CA GLU A 61 -4.53 -2.50 21.29
C GLU A 61 -4.26 -3.50 22.42
N ALA A 62 -3.50 -4.56 22.14
CA ALA A 62 -3.29 -5.67 23.08
C ALA A 62 -2.41 -5.29 24.27
N ASP A 63 -2.78 -5.81 25.44
CA ASP A 63 -1.89 -5.87 26.59
C ASP A 63 -0.98 -7.11 26.49
N PRO A 64 0.34 -6.98 26.67
CA PRO A 64 1.26 -8.13 26.76
C PRO A 64 0.85 -9.20 27.78
N GLN A 65 0.18 -8.82 28.88
CA GLN A 65 -0.29 -9.77 29.90
C GLN A 65 -1.44 -10.64 29.38
N ASP A 66 -2.36 -10.07 28.60
CA ASP A 66 -3.46 -10.83 28.00
C ASP A 66 -2.93 -11.89 27.04
N ILE A 67 -1.93 -11.53 26.23
CA ILE A 67 -1.25 -12.44 25.30
C ILE A 67 -0.65 -13.64 26.05
N ILE A 68 -0.03 -13.39 27.20
CA ILE A 68 0.61 -14.43 28.01
C ILE A 68 -0.45 -15.30 28.70
N SER A 69 -1.47 -14.67 29.29
CA SER A 69 -2.59 -15.36 29.92
C SER A 69 -3.23 -16.36 28.95
N ASP A 70 -3.43 -15.95 27.71
CA ASP A 70 -4.03 -16.77 26.67
C ASP A 70 -3.15 -17.93 26.19
N LEU A 71 -1.83 -17.82 26.33
CA LEU A 71 -0.87 -18.89 26.09
C LEU A 71 -0.84 -19.88 27.27
N THR A 72 -0.90 -19.38 28.51
CA THR A 72 -0.76 -20.18 29.74
C THR A 72 -2.05 -20.85 30.18
N ASN A 73 -3.20 -20.33 29.77
CA ASN A 73 -4.53 -20.86 30.07
C ASN A 73 -5.22 -21.41 28.80
N PRO A 74 -4.69 -22.47 28.17
CA PRO A 74 -5.33 -23.09 27.02
C PRO A 74 -6.66 -23.76 27.40
N SER A 75 -7.54 -23.94 26.43
CA SER A 75 -8.75 -24.75 26.61
C SER A 75 -8.37 -26.20 26.94
N LEU A 76 -9.13 -26.86 27.82
CA LEU A 76 -8.89 -28.25 28.25
C LEU A 76 -8.90 -29.27 27.09
N PHE A 77 -9.40 -28.89 25.93
CA PHE A 77 -9.56 -29.75 24.76
C PHE A 77 -8.77 -29.27 23.53
N SER A 78 -7.99 -28.20 23.63
CA SER A 78 -7.17 -27.72 22.51
C SER A 78 -5.75 -28.31 22.54
N GLU A 79 -5.18 -28.52 21.36
CA GLU A 79 -3.75 -28.74 21.21
C GLU A 79 -2.96 -27.45 21.56
N GLU A 80 -1.64 -27.49 21.43
CA GLU A 80 -0.76 -26.33 21.68
C GLU A 80 -1.30 -25.03 21.03
N PRO A 81 -1.56 -23.97 21.81
CA PRO A 81 -2.19 -22.76 21.28
C PRO A 81 -1.24 -22.01 20.34
N LEU A 82 -1.81 -21.38 19.31
CA LEU A 82 -1.11 -20.49 18.40
C LEU A 82 -1.56 -19.05 18.64
N ILE A 83 -0.64 -18.23 19.15
CA ILE A 83 -0.87 -16.79 19.28
C ILE A 83 -0.30 -16.08 18.06
N VAL A 84 -1.14 -15.32 17.37
CA VAL A 84 -0.76 -14.45 16.26
C VAL A 84 -0.91 -13.00 16.69
N VAL A 85 0.19 -12.25 16.71
CA VAL A 85 0.19 -10.82 17.04
C VAL A 85 0.49 -10.02 15.77
N ASP A 86 -0.50 -9.32 15.24
CA ASP A 86 -0.35 -8.39 14.11
C ASP A 86 0.18 -7.04 14.59
N TYR A 87 0.91 -6.32 13.74
CA TYR A 87 1.59 -5.07 14.11
C TYR A 87 2.40 -5.18 15.42
N PHE A 88 3.10 -6.29 15.63
CA PHE A 88 3.79 -6.57 16.89
C PHE A 88 4.78 -5.47 17.29
N GLU A 89 5.41 -4.79 16.33
CA GLU A 89 6.30 -3.64 16.59
C GLU A 89 5.63 -2.50 17.36
N LYS A 90 4.30 -2.38 17.31
CA LYS A 90 3.53 -1.34 17.99
C LYS A 90 3.16 -1.69 19.44
N LEU A 91 3.39 -2.94 19.86
CA LEU A 91 3.14 -3.37 21.24
C LEU A 91 3.98 -2.57 22.24
N LYS A 92 3.34 -1.98 23.25
CA LYS A 92 3.97 -1.01 24.17
C LYS A 92 5.16 -1.59 24.94
N ASP A 93 4.97 -2.75 25.58
CA ASP A 93 6.04 -3.47 26.31
C ASP A 93 6.23 -4.88 25.75
N LYS A 94 7.44 -5.17 25.27
CA LYS A 94 7.79 -6.48 24.70
C LYS A 94 8.70 -7.30 25.62
N THR A 95 9.04 -6.75 26.79
CA THR A 95 10.07 -7.29 27.68
C THR A 95 9.69 -8.66 28.22
N VAL A 96 8.41 -8.84 28.59
CA VAL A 96 7.90 -10.10 29.13
C VAL A 96 7.94 -11.21 28.07
N LEU A 97 7.46 -10.92 26.86
CA LEU A 97 7.52 -11.87 25.74
C LEU A 97 8.96 -12.23 25.35
N LYS A 98 9.88 -11.26 25.39
CA LYS A 98 11.30 -11.49 25.10
C LYS A 98 11.96 -12.45 26.10
N LYS A 99 11.56 -12.40 27.37
CA LYS A 99 12.04 -13.33 28.41
C LYS A 99 11.38 -14.70 28.31
N LEU A 100 10.13 -14.75 27.83
CA LEU A 100 9.36 -15.99 27.70
C LEU A 100 9.85 -16.89 26.56
N ILE A 101 10.18 -16.32 25.40
CA ILE A 101 10.55 -17.08 24.18
C ILE A 101 11.64 -18.15 24.44
N PRO A 102 12.78 -17.85 25.11
CA PRO A 102 13.83 -18.84 25.36
C PRO A 102 13.41 -20.00 26.28
N SER A 103 12.45 -19.78 27.18
CA SER A 103 12.01 -20.75 28.18
C SER A 103 10.69 -21.44 27.80
N MET A 104 10.17 -21.18 26.61
CA MET A 104 8.85 -21.66 26.18
C MET A 104 8.91 -23.13 25.74
N SER A 105 8.25 -24.00 26.50
CA SER A 105 8.10 -25.43 26.18
C SER A 105 6.80 -25.76 25.44
N TRP A 106 5.80 -24.88 25.54
CA TRP A 106 4.42 -25.10 25.07
C TRP A 106 3.90 -23.92 24.25
N GLY A 107 3.08 -24.20 23.23
CA GLY A 107 2.45 -23.20 22.37
C GLY A 107 3.38 -22.62 21.31
N HIS A 108 2.83 -21.73 20.49
CA HIS A 108 3.52 -21.11 19.37
C HIS A 108 3.19 -19.61 19.27
N PHE A 109 4.19 -18.81 18.89
CA PHE A 109 4.04 -17.40 18.56
C PHE A 109 4.31 -17.13 17.09
N ILE A 110 3.46 -16.31 16.46
CA ILE A 110 3.72 -15.64 15.20
C ILE A 110 3.64 -14.13 15.43
N PHE A 111 4.78 -13.45 15.34
CA PHE A 111 4.87 -12.00 15.40
C PHE A 111 4.89 -11.45 13.98
N LEU A 112 3.80 -10.83 13.54
CA LEU A 112 3.70 -10.16 12.25
C LEU A 112 4.05 -8.68 12.43
N CYS A 113 5.00 -8.19 11.64
CA CYS A 113 5.50 -6.82 11.76
C CYS A 113 5.46 -6.08 10.43
N SER A 114 5.11 -4.79 10.45
CA SER A 114 5.24 -3.92 9.28
C SER A 114 6.64 -3.32 9.13
N SER A 115 7.44 -3.32 10.20
CA SER A 115 8.78 -2.73 10.22
C SER A 115 9.73 -3.49 11.15
N LYS A 116 11.03 -3.30 10.93
CA LYS A 116 12.11 -3.71 11.85
C LYS A 116 12.26 -2.77 13.05
N THR A 117 11.77 -1.54 12.92
CA THR A 117 11.84 -0.53 13.98
C THR A 117 10.86 -0.88 15.08
N GLY A 118 11.26 -0.76 16.36
CA GLY A 118 10.36 -0.97 17.50
C GLY A 118 10.33 -2.39 18.07
N LEU A 119 11.18 -3.31 17.58
CA LEU A 119 11.19 -4.72 18.04
C LEU A 119 11.88 -4.94 19.40
N GLN A 120 12.55 -3.94 19.99
CA GLN A 120 13.16 -3.99 21.34
C GLN A 120 14.08 -5.22 21.59
N GLY A 121 14.73 -5.73 20.53
CA GLY A 121 15.64 -6.88 20.60
C GLY A 121 14.96 -8.25 20.58
N ILE A 122 13.64 -8.33 20.31
CA ILE A 122 12.92 -9.58 20.04
C ILE A 122 13.50 -10.28 18.80
N ASP A 123 13.86 -9.52 17.77
CA ASP A 123 14.52 -10.01 16.56
C ASP A 123 15.72 -10.91 16.89
N LYS A 124 16.62 -10.44 17.76
CA LYS A 124 17.78 -11.22 18.21
C LYS A 124 17.40 -12.44 19.04
N THR A 125 16.33 -12.35 19.82
CA THR A 125 15.85 -13.48 20.64
C THR A 125 15.25 -14.57 19.76
N VAL A 126 14.42 -14.20 18.78
CA VAL A 126 13.79 -15.12 17.83
C VAL A 126 14.82 -15.69 16.86
N GLU A 127 15.82 -14.92 16.43
CA GLU A 127 16.94 -15.46 15.63
C GLU A 127 17.63 -16.64 16.36
N LYS A 128 17.76 -16.59 17.69
CA LYS A 128 18.38 -17.66 18.48
C LYS A 128 17.47 -18.87 18.74
N HIS A 129 16.17 -18.66 18.90
CA HIS A 129 15.23 -19.68 19.42
C HIS A 129 14.06 -20.01 18.46
N GLY A 130 14.08 -19.47 17.25
CA GLY A 130 12.98 -19.56 16.31
C GLY A 130 13.42 -19.22 14.88
N ILE A 131 12.47 -18.71 14.10
CA ILE A 131 12.66 -18.43 12.68
C ILE A 131 12.29 -16.99 12.37
N VAL A 132 13.13 -16.35 11.57
CA VAL A 132 12.87 -15.01 11.06
C VAL A 132 12.62 -15.07 9.56
N PHE A 133 11.49 -14.53 9.13
CA PHE A 133 11.18 -14.24 7.74
C PHE A 133 11.14 -12.73 7.55
N ASP A 134 12.05 -12.21 6.74
CA ASP A 134 12.30 -10.79 6.55
C ASP A 134 12.10 -10.40 5.09
N PHE A 135 10.90 -9.92 4.81
CA PHE A 135 10.49 -9.48 3.48
C PHE A 135 10.63 -7.97 3.29
N SER A 136 11.35 -7.29 4.19
CA SER A 136 11.48 -5.83 4.17
C SER A 136 12.53 -5.32 3.19
N THR A 137 13.35 -6.20 2.63
CA THR A 137 14.53 -5.85 1.80
C THR A 137 14.34 -6.21 0.33
N GLU A 138 13.11 -6.53 -0.08
CA GLU A 138 12.77 -6.85 -1.47
C GLU A 138 13.11 -5.66 -2.38
N LYS A 139 13.95 -5.91 -3.40
CA LYS A 139 14.35 -4.88 -4.35
C LYS A 139 13.18 -4.54 -5.29
N PRO A 140 13.03 -3.29 -5.77
CA PRO A 140 11.87 -2.88 -6.57
C PRO A 140 11.61 -3.73 -7.83
N TRP A 141 12.68 -4.15 -8.54
CA TRP A 141 12.53 -4.99 -9.73
C TRP A 141 12.07 -6.42 -9.39
N VAL A 142 12.56 -6.98 -8.27
CA VAL A 142 12.13 -8.29 -7.76
C VAL A 142 10.65 -8.24 -7.36
N LYS A 143 10.22 -7.14 -6.70
CA LYS A 143 8.82 -6.91 -6.36
C LYS A 143 7.94 -6.92 -7.62
N LYS A 144 8.34 -6.19 -8.67
CA LYS A 144 7.59 -6.13 -9.93
C LYS A 144 7.45 -7.53 -10.56
N GLU A 145 8.55 -8.27 -10.73
CA GLU A 145 8.54 -9.61 -11.29
C GLU A 145 7.66 -10.58 -10.48
N ARG A 146 7.70 -10.48 -9.15
CA ARG A 146 6.87 -11.30 -8.26
C ARG A 146 5.38 -11.00 -8.44
N ILE A 147 5.00 -9.72 -8.46
CA ILE A 147 3.61 -9.32 -8.66
C ILE A 147 3.15 -9.82 -10.04
N GLU A 148 3.93 -9.61 -11.09
CA GLU A 148 3.64 -10.09 -12.43
C GLU A 148 3.40 -11.61 -12.46
N LYS A 149 4.33 -12.39 -11.87
CA LYS A 149 4.15 -13.84 -11.73
C LYS A 149 2.88 -14.21 -10.96
N SER A 150 2.52 -13.45 -9.93
CA SER A 150 1.29 -13.66 -9.15
C SER A 150 0.04 -13.40 -9.99
N LEU A 151 0.03 -12.33 -10.80
CA LEU A 151 -1.09 -12.00 -11.69
C LEU A 151 -1.25 -13.04 -12.80
N LEU A 152 -0.14 -13.46 -13.42
CA LEU A 152 -0.14 -14.55 -14.41
C LEU A 152 -0.63 -15.86 -13.80
N HIS A 153 -0.26 -16.16 -12.55
CA HIS A 153 -0.75 -17.34 -11.84
C HIS A 153 -2.26 -17.28 -11.58
N LEU A 154 -2.81 -16.11 -11.24
CA LEU A 154 -4.26 -15.92 -11.09
C LEU A 154 -5.00 -16.22 -12.40
N ALA A 155 -4.55 -15.63 -13.52
CA ALA A 155 -5.17 -15.88 -14.82
C ALA A 155 -5.03 -17.35 -15.27
N LYS A 156 -3.86 -17.96 -15.00
CA LYS A 156 -3.62 -19.38 -15.31
C LYS A 156 -4.56 -20.32 -14.55
N LYS A 157 -4.96 -20.00 -13.32
CA LYS A 157 -5.93 -20.82 -12.56
C LYS A 157 -7.28 -20.91 -13.25
N GLU A 158 -7.70 -19.84 -13.91
CA GLU A 158 -8.93 -19.78 -14.71
C GLU A 158 -8.72 -20.28 -16.16
N SER A 159 -7.53 -20.78 -16.47
CA SER A 159 -7.13 -21.16 -17.84
C SER A 159 -7.27 -20.03 -18.86
N VAL A 160 -6.98 -18.79 -18.43
CA VAL A 160 -7.06 -17.57 -19.24
C VAL A 160 -5.65 -17.09 -19.57
N ALA A 161 -5.40 -16.76 -20.83
CA ALA A 161 -4.18 -16.11 -21.26
C ALA A 161 -4.18 -14.63 -20.87
N PHE A 162 -3.03 -14.19 -20.39
CA PHE A 162 -2.84 -12.82 -19.92
C PHE A 162 -1.66 -12.19 -20.68
N PRO A 163 -1.93 -11.51 -21.79
CA PRO A 163 -0.88 -10.96 -22.65
C PRO A 163 -0.01 -9.93 -21.91
N LYS A 164 1.28 -9.91 -22.24
CA LYS A 164 2.27 -9.04 -21.59
C LYS A 164 1.89 -7.55 -21.66
N GLU A 165 1.38 -7.12 -22.81
CA GLU A 165 0.91 -5.76 -23.08
C GLU A 165 -0.22 -5.34 -22.11
N VAL A 166 -1.13 -6.25 -21.78
CA VAL A 166 -2.22 -6.01 -20.82
C VAL A 166 -1.65 -5.90 -19.39
N VAL A 167 -0.70 -6.77 -19.04
CA VAL A 167 -0.01 -6.72 -17.74
C VAL A 167 0.74 -5.40 -17.58
N GLU A 168 1.56 -5.02 -18.57
CA GLU A 168 2.30 -3.75 -18.58
C GLU A 168 1.36 -2.54 -18.45
N TYR A 169 0.23 -2.57 -19.16
CA TYR A 169 -0.80 -1.53 -19.06
C TYR A 169 -1.39 -1.42 -17.64
N LEU A 170 -1.75 -2.54 -17.02
CA LEU A 170 -2.27 -2.56 -15.64
C LEU A 170 -1.24 -2.07 -14.63
N PHE A 171 0.02 -2.48 -14.76
CA PHE A 171 1.11 -2.00 -13.90
C PHE A 171 1.29 -0.49 -13.99
N ALA A 172 1.24 0.07 -15.20
CA ALA A 172 1.32 1.52 -15.39
C ALA A 172 0.11 2.23 -14.77
N ARG A 173 -1.10 1.68 -14.95
CA ARG A 173 -2.35 2.28 -14.45
C ARG A 173 -2.47 2.24 -12.93
N MET A 174 -2.06 1.14 -12.30
CA MET A 174 -2.19 0.91 -10.85
C MET A 174 -0.89 1.19 -10.08
N GLN A 175 0.10 1.78 -10.73
CA GLN A 175 1.41 2.15 -10.14
C GLN A 175 2.14 1.00 -9.44
N GLY A 176 1.88 -0.25 -9.86
CA GLY A 176 2.47 -1.43 -9.24
C GLY A 176 1.92 -1.78 -7.85
N ASP A 177 0.78 -1.23 -7.43
CA ASP A 177 0.13 -1.60 -6.17
C ASP A 177 -0.40 -3.04 -6.23
N PRO A 178 0.08 -3.97 -5.38
CA PRO A 178 -0.30 -5.38 -5.47
C PRO A 178 -1.79 -5.64 -5.19
N SER A 179 -2.40 -4.84 -4.30
CA SER A 179 -3.79 -5.01 -3.89
C SER A 179 -4.73 -4.59 -5.02
N LEU A 180 -4.51 -3.39 -5.57
CA LEU A 180 -5.27 -2.87 -6.70
C LEU A 180 -5.11 -3.74 -7.93
N LEU A 181 -3.88 -4.17 -8.24
CA LEU A 181 -3.62 -5.04 -9.38
C LEU A 181 -4.35 -6.38 -9.28
N GLU A 182 -4.31 -7.03 -8.11
CA GLU A 182 -5.05 -8.29 -7.92
C GLU A 182 -6.56 -8.09 -8.02
N GLN A 183 -7.08 -6.98 -7.47
CA GLN A 183 -8.50 -6.66 -7.56
C GLN A 183 -8.93 -6.45 -9.01
N GLU A 184 -8.17 -5.67 -9.80
CA GLU A 184 -8.46 -5.46 -11.22
C GLU A 184 -8.45 -6.75 -12.02
N VAL A 185 -7.44 -7.59 -11.80
CA VAL A 185 -7.35 -8.89 -12.50
C VAL A 185 -8.52 -9.80 -12.13
N LYS A 186 -8.92 -9.86 -10.85
CA LYS A 186 -10.12 -10.62 -10.46
C LYS A 186 -11.38 -10.10 -11.13
N LYS A 187 -11.57 -8.78 -11.23
CA LYS A 187 -12.72 -8.20 -11.95
C LYS A 187 -12.69 -8.58 -13.43
N LEU A 188 -11.51 -8.52 -14.06
CA LEU A 188 -11.35 -8.90 -15.47
C LEU A 188 -11.72 -10.37 -15.69
N LEU A 189 -11.22 -11.26 -14.85
CA LEU A 189 -11.53 -12.70 -14.94
C LEU A 189 -13.03 -12.97 -14.80
N VAL A 190 -13.73 -12.23 -13.93
CA VAL A 190 -15.20 -12.34 -13.82
C VAL A 190 -15.91 -11.77 -15.05
N TYR A 191 -15.47 -10.62 -15.56
CA TYR A 191 -16.10 -9.94 -16.68
C TYR A 191 -16.01 -10.69 -18.00
N ILE A 192 -14.84 -11.27 -18.30
CA ILE A 192 -14.62 -11.95 -19.57
C ILE A 192 -15.41 -13.26 -19.70
N GLY A 193 -15.91 -13.80 -18.57
CA GLY A 193 -16.66 -15.05 -18.52
C GLY A 193 -15.87 -16.22 -19.13
N ASP A 194 -16.42 -16.83 -20.18
CA ASP A 194 -15.82 -17.99 -20.84
C ASP A 194 -14.68 -17.66 -21.81
N LYS A 195 -14.43 -16.38 -22.13
CA LYS A 195 -13.32 -15.99 -23.00
C LYS A 195 -12.00 -16.48 -22.41
N LYS A 196 -11.13 -17.01 -23.28
CA LYS A 196 -9.82 -17.54 -22.87
C LYS A 196 -8.68 -16.53 -22.93
N ASN A 197 -8.90 -15.31 -23.37
CA ASN A 197 -7.87 -14.28 -23.50
C ASN A 197 -8.40 -12.94 -22.98
N ILE A 198 -7.60 -12.26 -22.16
CA ILE A 198 -7.86 -10.87 -21.75
C ILE A 198 -7.29 -9.94 -22.81
N THR A 199 -8.08 -8.99 -23.29
CA THR A 199 -7.64 -7.93 -24.21
C THR A 199 -7.54 -6.58 -23.50
N LEU A 200 -6.90 -5.58 -24.14
CA LEU A 200 -6.91 -4.20 -23.64
C LEU A 200 -8.34 -3.63 -23.61
N ASP A 201 -9.20 -4.00 -24.55
CA ASP A 201 -10.59 -3.55 -24.58
C ASP A 201 -11.37 -4.05 -23.36
N ASP A 202 -11.13 -5.29 -22.92
CA ASP A 202 -11.71 -5.82 -21.68
C ASP A 202 -11.22 -5.01 -20.47
N VAL A 203 -9.94 -4.60 -20.45
CA VAL A 203 -9.41 -3.69 -19.41
C VAL A 203 -10.07 -2.33 -19.43
N HIS A 204 -10.33 -1.77 -20.62
CA HIS A 204 -11.03 -0.50 -20.73
C HIS A 204 -12.50 -0.59 -20.31
N ALA A 205 -13.16 -1.73 -20.53
CA ALA A 205 -14.55 -1.95 -20.16
C ALA A 205 -14.75 -2.16 -18.64
N VAL A 206 -13.82 -2.87 -17.99
CA VAL A 206 -13.91 -3.23 -16.56
C VAL A 206 -13.18 -2.26 -15.65
N GLY A 207 -12.15 -1.62 -16.20
CA GLY A 207 -11.25 -0.76 -15.47
C GLY A 207 -11.96 0.52 -15.06
N ALA A 208 -12.64 0.48 -13.91
CA ALA A 208 -12.78 1.67 -13.09
C ALA A 208 -11.38 2.28 -13.01
N MET A 209 -11.22 3.52 -13.48
CA MET A 209 -10.01 4.27 -13.18
C MET A 209 -9.75 4.12 -11.68
N ALA A 210 -8.51 3.87 -11.25
CA ALA A 210 -8.18 4.06 -9.85
C ALA A 210 -8.57 5.52 -9.55
N LYS A 211 -9.78 5.72 -9.01
CA LYS A 211 -10.49 7.01 -9.14
C LYS A 211 -9.68 8.11 -8.45
N GLU A 212 -8.95 7.78 -7.39
CA GLU A 212 -8.02 8.68 -6.71
C GLU A 212 -6.74 9.00 -7.52
N ALA A 213 -6.12 7.99 -8.14
CA ALA A 213 -4.98 8.22 -9.04
C ALA A 213 -5.39 9.07 -10.25
N SER A 214 -6.64 8.94 -10.71
CA SER A 214 -7.18 9.77 -11.79
C SER A 214 -7.45 11.21 -11.38
N LEU A 215 -7.96 11.46 -10.17
CA LEU A 215 -8.19 12.82 -9.68
C LEU A 215 -6.87 13.56 -9.45
N TRP A 216 -5.85 12.88 -8.95
CA TRP A 216 -4.52 13.47 -8.78
C TRP A 216 -3.85 13.78 -10.11
N GLN A 217 -3.92 12.86 -11.08
CA GLN A 217 -3.45 13.08 -12.45
C GLN A 217 -4.23 14.19 -13.16
N GLU A 218 -5.54 14.29 -12.92
CA GLU A 218 -6.36 15.32 -13.53
C GLU A 218 -6.05 16.70 -12.92
N ALA A 219 -5.94 16.79 -11.59
CA ALA A 219 -5.48 18.01 -10.92
C ALA A 219 -4.08 18.43 -11.41
N GLU A 220 -3.19 17.46 -11.63
CA GLU A 220 -1.86 17.72 -12.17
C GLU A 220 -1.94 18.32 -13.59
N LYS A 221 -2.74 17.73 -14.48
CA LYS A 221 -2.93 18.26 -15.85
C LYS A 221 -3.57 19.64 -15.84
N MET A 222 -4.57 19.86 -14.99
CA MET A 222 -5.25 21.15 -14.87
C MET A 222 -4.29 22.27 -14.43
N VAL A 223 -3.46 22.01 -13.42
CA VAL A 223 -2.56 23.04 -12.87
C VAL A 223 -1.32 23.23 -13.74
N TRP A 224 -0.68 22.14 -14.15
CA TRP A 224 0.65 22.19 -14.77
C TRP A 224 0.64 22.17 -16.29
N GLU A 225 -0.42 21.66 -16.90
CA GLU A 225 -0.58 21.61 -18.36
C GLU A 225 -1.71 22.53 -18.84
N GLN A 226 -2.43 23.19 -17.92
CA GLN A 226 -3.57 24.07 -18.20
C GLN A 226 -4.63 23.41 -19.10
N LYS A 227 -4.76 22.08 -18.99
CA LYS A 227 -5.74 21.30 -19.76
C LYS A 227 -7.08 21.27 -19.05
N ARG A 228 -8.15 21.39 -19.84
CA ARG A 228 -9.52 21.29 -19.31
C ARG A 228 -9.82 19.90 -18.77
N ALA A 229 -10.68 19.86 -17.75
CA ALA A 229 -11.24 18.65 -17.20
C ALA A 229 -11.92 17.83 -18.31
N VAL A 230 -11.63 16.54 -18.41
CA VAL A 230 -12.36 15.68 -19.34
C VAL A 230 -13.78 15.45 -18.80
N HIS A 231 -14.77 16.14 -19.37
CA HIS A 231 -16.20 16.05 -19.01
C HIS A 231 -16.75 14.62 -18.89
N LYS A 232 -16.10 13.63 -19.53
CA LYS A 232 -16.58 12.24 -19.57
C LYS A 232 -16.45 11.47 -18.25
N ILE A 233 -15.74 11.97 -17.24
CA ILE A 233 -15.40 11.19 -16.02
C ILE A 233 -15.81 11.89 -14.71
N PHE A 234 -16.30 13.14 -14.77
CA PHE A 234 -16.55 13.91 -13.56
C PHE A 234 -17.90 13.57 -12.90
N GLU A 235 -17.86 12.77 -11.83
CA GLU A 235 -18.99 12.57 -10.91
C GLU A 235 -19.01 13.68 -9.84
N SER A 236 -20.16 14.30 -9.57
CA SER A 236 -20.30 15.39 -8.59
C SER A 236 -19.82 15.03 -7.18
N SER A 237 -19.87 13.75 -6.82
CA SER A 237 -19.35 13.19 -5.56
C SER A 237 -17.85 13.39 -5.37
N HIS A 238 -17.09 13.59 -6.45
CA HIS A 238 -15.63 13.75 -6.40
C HIS A 238 -15.16 15.19 -6.35
N PHE A 239 -16.07 16.17 -6.38
CA PHE A 239 -15.73 17.58 -6.44
C PHE A 239 -14.77 17.98 -5.32
N PHE A 240 -15.11 17.72 -4.06
CA PHE A 240 -14.27 18.10 -2.92
C PHE A 240 -12.92 17.38 -2.89
N SER A 241 -12.87 16.11 -3.33
CA SER A 241 -11.61 15.37 -3.47
C SER A 241 -10.71 15.97 -4.56
N LEU A 242 -11.29 16.42 -5.67
CA LEU A 242 -10.57 17.16 -6.72
C LEU A 242 -10.08 18.52 -6.22
N ILE A 243 -10.91 19.25 -5.45
CA ILE A 243 -10.50 20.51 -4.81
C ILE A 243 -9.27 20.30 -3.91
N ALA A 244 -9.27 19.24 -3.10
CA ALA A 244 -8.11 18.91 -2.27
C ALA A 244 -6.85 18.60 -3.12
N ALA A 245 -7.00 17.85 -4.21
CA ALA A 245 -5.90 17.55 -5.13
C ALA A 245 -5.37 18.80 -5.85
N LEU A 246 -6.26 19.67 -6.34
CA LEU A 246 -5.91 20.96 -6.96
C LEU A 246 -5.17 21.86 -5.98
N ARG A 247 -5.66 21.96 -4.74
CA ARG A 247 -5.01 22.72 -3.66
C ARG A 247 -3.59 22.24 -3.41
N PHE A 248 -3.39 20.93 -3.38
CA PHE A 248 -2.06 20.35 -3.22
C PHE A 248 -1.13 20.76 -4.37
N GLN A 249 -1.57 20.62 -5.63
CA GLN A 249 -0.76 20.96 -6.81
C GLN A 249 -0.42 22.46 -6.86
N LEU A 250 -1.38 23.34 -6.59
CA LEU A 250 -1.15 24.79 -6.53
C LEU A 250 -0.21 25.18 -5.39
N SER A 251 -0.38 24.59 -4.21
CA SER A 251 0.50 24.84 -3.06
C SER A 251 1.91 24.35 -3.30
N LEU A 252 2.06 23.22 -4.00
CA LEU A 252 3.35 22.71 -4.43
C LEU A 252 4.04 23.69 -5.39
N GLY A 253 3.32 24.19 -6.40
CA GLY A 253 3.86 25.19 -7.33
C GLY A 253 4.28 26.48 -6.64
N LYS A 254 3.44 27.01 -5.75
CA LYS A 254 3.79 28.18 -4.91
C LYS A 254 5.09 27.97 -4.13
N LYS A 255 5.25 26.81 -3.47
CA LYS A 255 6.48 26.47 -2.73
C LYS A 255 7.70 26.40 -3.67
N LEU A 256 7.53 25.81 -4.86
CA LEU A 256 8.60 25.72 -5.84
C LEU A 256 9.02 27.10 -6.36
N CYS A 257 8.08 28.01 -6.63
CA CYS A 257 8.38 29.40 -6.98
C CYS A 257 9.18 30.08 -5.88
N PHE A 258 8.69 30.03 -4.64
CA PHE A 258 9.34 30.64 -3.47
C PHE A 258 10.80 30.18 -3.30
N TYR A 259 11.05 28.87 -3.36
CA TYR A 259 12.41 28.34 -3.22
C TYR A 259 13.29 28.59 -4.45
N THR A 260 12.69 28.74 -5.63
CA THR A 260 13.43 29.11 -6.85
C THR A 260 13.85 30.57 -6.81
N GLU A 261 13.00 31.47 -6.30
CA GLU A 261 13.33 32.89 -6.06
C GLU A 261 14.42 33.06 -5.02
N GLN A 262 14.49 32.17 -4.03
CA GLN A 262 15.57 32.13 -3.03
C GLN A 262 16.89 31.52 -3.55
N ASN A 263 16.98 31.18 -4.83
CA ASN A 263 18.15 30.56 -5.45
C ASN A 263 18.63 29.27 -4.75
N ILE A 264 17.71 28.51 -4.14
CA ILE A 264 18.05 27.25 -3.48
C ILE A 264 18.59 26.25 -4.51
N SER A 265 19.70 25.60 -4.15
CA SER A 265 20.34 24.61 -5.02
C SER A 265 19.42 23.40 -5.25
N PHE A 266 19.57 22.71 -6.38
CA PHE A 266 18.75 21.53 -6.70
C PHE A 266 18.93 20.40 -5.67
N SER A 267 20.14 20.24 -5.12
CA SER A 267 20.45 19.27 -4.07
C SER A 267 19.68 19.55 -2.77
N GLU A 268 19.56 20.82 -2.38
CA GLU A 268 18.78 21.21 -1.20
C GLU A 268 17.27 21.09 -1.44
N LEU A 269 16.80 21.42 -2.64
CA LEU A 269 15.41 21.18 -3.05
C LEU A 269 15.03 19.70 -2.96
N GLN A 270 15.91 18.78 -3.33
CA GLN A 270 15.65 17.34 -3.17
C GLN A 270 15.47 16.94 -1.71
N LYS A 271 16.19 17.58 -0.78
CA LYS A 271 16.01 17.34 0.67
C LYS A 271 14.67 17.87 1.18
N LEU A 272 14.20 18.99 0.62
CA LEU A 272 12.89 19.58 0.96
C LEU A 272 11.71 18.80 0.36
N PHE A 273 11.92 18.11 -0.76
CA PHE A 273 10.92 17.29 -1.45
C PHE A 273 11.38 15.82 -1.58
N PRO A 274 11.65 15.09 -0.47
CA PRO A 274 12.28 13.77 -0.52
C PRO A 274 11.39 12.69 -1.14
N LYS A 275 10.09 12.94 -1.24
CA LYS A 275 9.09 12.03 -1.83
C LYS A 275 8.90 12.25 -3.34
N MET A 276 9.56 13.25 -3.95
CA MET A 276 9.43 13.54 -5.38
C MET A 276 10.65 13.02 -6.14
N TRP A 277 10.41 12.30 -7.24
CA TRP A 277 11.48 11.78 -8.07
C TRP A 277 12.28 12.92 -8.74
N PRO A 278 13.62 12.86 -8.83
CA PRO A 278 14.45 13.97 -9.31
C PRO A 278 14.05 14.55 -10.66
N LYS A 279 13.76 13.71 -11.67
CA LYS A 279 13.33 14.20 -12.99
C LYS A 279 11.97 14.91 -12.95
N ALA A 280 11.06 14.42 -12.10
CA ALA A 280 9.77 15.06 -11.90
C ALA A 280 9.94 16.42 -11.21
N LEU A 281 10.81 16.51 -10.19
CA LEU A 281 11.13 17.76 -9.50
C LEU A 281 11.76 18.79 -10.44
N GLU A 282 12.67 18.37 -11.31
CA GLU A 282 13.29 19.23 -12.32
C GLU A 282 12.25 19.79 -13.31
N LYS A 283 11.40 18.92 -13.86
CA LYS A 283 10.27 19.33 -14.72
C LYS A 283 9.36 20.33 -14.00
N ARG A 284 8.97 20.06 -12.75
CA ARG A 284 8.08 20.93 -11.98
C ARG A 284 8.71 22.26 -11.61
N LYS A 285 10.00 22.27 -11.31
CA LYS A 285 10.75 23.51 -11.07
C LYS A 285 10.74 24.40 -12.30
N ALA A 286 10.97 23.83 -13.49
CA ALA A 286 10.90 24.57 -14.75
C ALA A 286 9.47 25.14 -14.99
N GLN A 287 8.45 24.29 -14.87
CA GLN A 287 7.05 24.73 -15.04
C GLN A 287 6.63 25.80 -14.02
N ALA A 288 7.05 25.66 -12.75
CA ALA A 288 6.73 26.65 -11.72
C ALA A 288 7.39 28.00 -12.02
N LYS A 289 8.60 28.00 -12.58
CA LYS A 289 9.27 29.22 -13.04
C LYS A 289 8.51 29.88 -14.19
N ASP A 290 8.02 29.10 -15.14
CA ASP A 290 7.29 29.61 -16.31
C ASP A 290 5.91 30.18 -15.93
N LEU A 291 5.21 29.53 -15.00
CA LEU A 291 3.88 29.95 -14.52
C LEU A 291 3.96 31.14 -13.54
N GLY A 292 5.02 31.17 -12.71
CA GLY A 292 5.27 32.24 -11.74
C GLY A 292 4.39 32.19 -10.49
N LEU A 293 4.81 32.92 -9.44
CA LEU A 293 4.16 32.93 -8.13
C LEU A 293 2.70 33.42 -8.18
N SER A 294 2.46 34.46 -8.98
CA SER A 294 1.12 35.09 -9.14
C SER A 294 0.07 34.10 -9.65
N PHE A 295 0.45 33.19 -10.56
CA PHE A 295 -0.44 32.15 -11.07
C PHE A 295 -0.93 31.23 -9.95
N PHE A 296 -0.03 30.76 -9.10
CA PHE A 296 -0.38 29.85 -8.00
C PHE A 296 -1.19 30.55 -6.90
N ASP A 297 -0.87 31.82 -6.59
CA ASP A 297 -1.64 32.59 -5.60
C ASP A 297 -3.07 32.88 -6.07
N LYS A 298 -3.23 33.32 -7.32
CA LYS A 298 -4.55 33.48 -7.94
C LYS A 298 -5.31 32.16 -7.99
N GLY A 299 -4.64 31.08 -8.39
CA GLY A 299 -5.23 29.74 -8.44
C GLY A 299 -5.76 29.28 -7.09
N ILE A 300 -5.01 29.48 -5.99
CA ILE A 300 -5.49 29.13 -4.64
C ILE A 300 -6.72 29.96 -4.27
N SER A 301 -6.72 31.24 -4.65
CA SER A 301 -7.82 32.17 -4.36
C SER A 301 -9.10 31.78 -5.12
N TYR A 302 -9.00 31.49 -6.41
CA TYR A 302 -10.13 31.00 -7.22
C TYR A 302 -10.64 29.65 -6.75
N LEU A 303 -9.74 28.77 -6.31
CA LEU A 303 -10.12 27.47 -5.76
C LEU A 303 -10.94 27.61 -4.48
N TYR A 304 -10.58 28.58 -3.62
CA TYR A 304 -11.34 28.89 -2.42
C TYR A 304 -12.73 29.47 -2.74
N GLU A 305 -12.80 30.34 -3.74
CA GLU A 305 -14.05 30.93 -4.23
C GLU A 305 -15.03 29.87 -4.73
N ILE A 306 -14.58 28.94 -5.58
CA ILE A 306 -15.46 27.86 -6.07
C ILE A 306 -15.84 26.84 -4.99
N GLU A 307 -14.98 26.62 -3.99
CA GLU A 307 -15.32 25.80 -2.84
C GLU A 307 -16.41 26.47 -1.99
N LEU A 308 -16.34 27.79 -1.80
CA LEU A 308 -17.37 28.54 -1.08
C LEU A 308 -18.72 28.48 -1.82
N PHE A 309 -18.73 28.77 -3.13
CA PHE A 309 -19.95 28.68 -3.94
C PHE A 309 -20.60 27.29 -3.92
N SER A 310 -19.79 26.22 -3.89
CA SER A 310 -20.32 24.86 -3.79
C SER A 310 -21.00 24.57 -2.45
N LYS A 311 -20.58 25.24 -1.37
CA LYS A 311 -21.16 25.09 -0.02
C LYS A 311 -22.40 25.95 0.18
N ASP A 312 -22.52 27.07 -0.54
CA ASP A 312 -23.64 28.01 -0.47
C ASP A 312 -24.84 27.62 -1.38
N GLY A 313 -24.85 26.41 -1.94
CA GLY A 313 -26.01 25.84 -2.63
C GLY A 313 -25.91 25.76 -4.16
N VAL A 314 -24.78 26.15 -4.77
CA VAL A 314 -24.56 25.94 -6.21
C VAL A 314 -24.15 24.48 -6.47
N GLN A 315 -25.11 23.64 -6.89
CA GLN A 315 -24.85 22.21 -7.12
C GLN A 315 -24.22 21.89 -8.50
N HIS A 316 -23.95 22.90 -9.32
CA HIS A 316 -23.34 22.70 -10.64
C HIS A 316 -21.80 22.63 -10.57
N HIS A 317 -21.28 21.60 -9.89
CA HIS A 317 -19.85 21.38 -9.67
C HIS A 317 -19.00 21.43 -10.95
N LEU A 318 -19.54 20.95 -12.08
CA LEU A 318 -18.84 20.99 -13.37
C LEU A 318 -18.66 22.44 -13.88
N LEU A 319 -19.70 23.27 -13.77
CA LEU A 319 -19.62 24.69 -14.16
C LEU A 319 -18.65 25.46 -13.27
N LEU A 320 -18.59 25.12 -11.98
CA LEU A 320 -17.62 25.71 -11.05
C LEU A 320 -16.18 25.36 -11.43
N LEU A 321 -15.92 24.12 -11.89
CA LEU A 321 -14.60 23.72 -12.39
C LEU A 321 -14.24 24.40 -13.72
N ASP A 322 -15.20 24.50 -14.64
CA ASP A 322 -15.01 25.22 -15.90
C ASP A 322 -14.71 26.71 -15.66
N TYR A 323 -15.43 27.32 -14.72
CA TYR A 323 -15.20 28.69 -14.26
C TYR A 323 -13.80 28.86 -13.66
N PHE A 324 -13.39 27.95 -12.77
CA PHE A 324 -12.06 27.95 -12.17
C PHE A 324 -10.96 27.86 -13.24
N LEU A 325 -11.07 26.92 -14.18
CA LEU A 325 -10.08 26.75 -15.25
C LEU A 325 -10.03 27.95 -16.19
N ALA A 326 -11.18 28.53 -16.55
CA ALA A 326 -11.24 29.73 -17.36
C ALA A 326 -10.50 30.88 -16.68
N ARG A 327 -10.68 31.07 -15.37
CA ARG A 327 -9.97 32.10 -14.59
C ARG A 327 -8.50 31.79 -14.35
N LEU A 328 -8.11 30.52 -14.33
CA LEU A 328 -6.72 30.10 -14.16
C LEU A 328 -5.89 30.33 -15.44
N CYS A 329 -6.52 30.27 -16.62
CA CYS A 329 -5.84 30.42 -17.93
C CYS A 329 -5.80 31.87 -18.46
N ILE A 330 -6.44 32.82 -17.77
CA ILE A 330 -6.45 34.27 -18.07
C ILE A 330 -5.48 34.96 -17.11
#